data_AF-A0A1H8ARK2-F1
#
_entry.id   AF-A0A1H8ARK2-F1
#
_cell.length_a   1.000
_cell.length_b   1.000
_cell.length_c   1.000
_cell.angle_alpha   90.00
_cell.angle_beta   90.00
_cell.angle_gamma   90.00
#
_symmetry.space_group_name_H-M   'P 1'
#
loop_
_entity.id
_entity.type
_entity.pdbx_description
1 polymer ?
#
loop_
_entity_poly.entity_id
_entity_poly.type
_entity_poly.pdbx_seq_one_letter_code
_entity_poly.pdbx_strand_id
1 'polypeptide(L)'
;MTVIRIRNASSAAEPPAPPQKDDQSFYLFEMIHDGGSWRAYADTPDELLDAIIPEYTGLTSPRERAAARIRLALRLQVQLQALLDTAPELAQCTDEQRAVLLSSRENPPTVQVWDAPVPLVLVSTFYRPEGRLPRPTGPTEALIWIDPGDAWSLLLSLHNAGVVALNTTEGVLPPLVPEGGN
;
A
#
# COMPACT_ATOMS: atom_id res chain seq x y z
N MET A 1 1.49 19.52 10.99
CA MET A 1 0.06 19.68 11.30
C MET A 1 -0.50 18.30 11.63
N THR A 2 -1.77 18.17 12.01
CA THR A 2 -2.36 16.88 12.39
C THR A 2 -3.25 16.39 11.26
N VAL A 3 -3.15 15.11 10.90
CA VAL A 3 -4.07 14.45 9.96
C VAL A 3 -5.52 14.64 10.42
N ILE A 4 -6.38 15.08 9.52
CA ILE A 4 -7.82 15.18 9.79
C ILE A 4 -8.47 13.89 9.33
N ARG A 5 -9.24 13.24 10.22
CA ARG A 5 -9.97 12.00 9.92
C ARG A 5 -11.46 12.23 10.07
N ILE A 6 -12.21 11.91 9.02
CA ILE A 6 -13.67 11.97 9.03
C ILE A 6 -14.24 10.64 8.54
N ARG A 7 -15.43 10.30 9.03
CA ARG A 7 -16.14 9.11 8.56
C ARG A 7 -16.56 9.33 7.11
N ASN A 8 -16.31 8.35 6.25
CA ASN A 8 -16.81 8.40 4.89
C ASN A 8 -18.32 8.10 4.89
N ALA A 9 -19.07 8.86 4.11
CA ALA A 9 -20.48 8.57 3.89
C ALA A 9 -20.59 7.25 3.08
N SER A 10 -21.56 6.40 3.43
CA SER A 10 -21.89 5.22 2.61
C SER A 10 -22.23 5.66 1.19
N SER A 11 -21.99 4.82 0.19
CA SER A 11 -22.22 5.11 -1.24
C SER A 11 -23.62 5.63 -1.61
N ALA A 12 -24.62 5.50 -0.72
CA ALA A 12 -25.97 6.04 -0.88
C ALA A 12 -26.16 7.50 -0.38
N ALA A 13 -25.16 8.11 0.25
CA ALA A 13 -25.20 9.47 0.78
C ALA A 13 -24.16 10.37 0.09
N GLU A 14 -24.45 11.67 0.03
CA GLU A 14 -23.54 12.67 -0.53
C GLU A 14 -22.19 12.64 0.23
N PRO A 15 -21.03 12.63 -0.45
CA PRO A 15 -19.75 12.68 0.21
C PRO A 15 -19.62 13.91 1.11
N PRO A 16 -19.00 13.81 2.30
CA PRO A 16 -18.77 14.98 3.14
C PRO A 16 -17.89 15.99 2.40
N ALA A 17 -18.18 17.28 2.59
CA ALA A 17 -17.34 18.34 2.04
C ALA A 17 -15.89 18.22 2.58
N PRO A 18 -14.87 18.33 1.72
CA PRO A 18 -13.47 18.30 2.17
C PRO A 18 -13.20 19.41 3.19
N PRO A 19 -12.48 19.11 4.29
CA PRO A 19 -12.14 20.11 5.28
C PRO A 19 -11.18 21.15 4.69
N GLN A 20 -11.34 22.40 5.12
CA GLN A 20 -10.41 23.49 4.82
C GLN A 20 -9.54 23.78 6.05
N LYS A 21 -8.33 24.27 5.81
CA LYS A 21 -7.42 24.81 6.83
C LYS A 21 -7.90 26.19 7.29
N ASP A 22 -7.28 26.73 8.34
CA ASP A 22 -7.59 28.07 8.88
C ASP A 22 -7.41 29.18 7.83
N ASP A 23 -6.51 28.98 6.87
CA ASP A 23 -6.25 29.88 5.74
C ASP A 23 -7.21 29.67 4.55
N GLN A 24 -8.25 28.84 4.72
CA GLN A 24 -9.22 28.43 3.70
C GLN A 24 -8.64 27.57 2.56
N SER A 25 -7.36 27.22 2.60
CA SER A 25 -6.78 26.29 1.63
C SER A 25 -7.23 24.85 1.90
N PHE A 26 -7.25 24.03 0.85
CA PHE A 26 -7.47 22.59 0.97
C PHE A 26 -6.17 21.85 1.30
N TYR A 27 -6.30 20.68 1.92
CA TYR A 27 -5.19 19.75 2.12
C TYR A 27 -4.67 19.22 0.77
N LEU A 28 -3.37 18.94 0.68
CA LEU A 28 -2.76 18.46 -0.57
C LEU A 28 -3.13 17.01 -0.91
N PHE A 29 -3.40 16.20 0.12
CA PHE A 29 -3.67 14.78 -0.03
C PHE A 29 -4.99 14.38 0.65
N GLU A 30 -5.72 13.49 -0.01
CA GLU A 30 -6.85 12.75 0.56
C GLU A 30 -6.58 11.25 0.44
N MET A 31 -6.93 10.51 1.49
CA MET A 31 -6.87 9.06 1.50
C MET A 31 -8.17 8.46 2.03
N ILE A 32 -8.81 7.61 1.23
CA ILE A 32 -9.92 6.75 1.66
C ILE A 32 -9.35 5.38 2.05
N HIS A 33 -9.62 4.91 3.27
CA HIS A 33 -9.05 3.67 3.79
C HIS A 33 -10.05 2.87 4.63
N ASP A 34 -9.62 1.70 5.14
CA ASP A 34 -10.43 0.81 6.01
C ASP A 34 -11.75 0.38 5.34
N GLY A 35 -11.61 -0.24 4.17
CA GLY A 35 -12.74 -0.71 3.37
C GLY A 35 -13.65 0.42 2.86
N GLY A 36 -13.15 1.65 2.79
CA GLY A 36 -13.93 2.81 2.39
C GLY A 36 -14.62 3.54 3.54
N SER A 37 -14.40 3.14 4.80
CA SER A 37 -15.13 3.69 5.96
C SER A 37 -14.62 5.05 6.42
N TRP A 38 -13.38 5.40 6.09
CA TRP A 38 -12.71 6.60 6.60
C TRP A 38 -12.06 7.40 5.49
N ARG A 39 -12.09 8.73 5.63
CA ARG A 39 -11.29 9.68 4.85
C ARG A 39 -10.28 10.35 5.75
N ALA A 40 -9.05 10.46 5.27
CA ALA A 40 -7.96 11.18 5.92
C ALA A 40 -7.47 12.29 4.99
N TYR A 41 -7.19 13.47 5.54
CA TYR A 41 -6.65 14.62 4.83
C TYR A 41 -5.36 15.09 5.49
N ALA A 42 -4.33 15.36 4.69
CA ALA A 42 -3.06 15.88 5.19
C ALA A 42 -2.27 16.61 4.10
N ASP A 43 -1.21 17.33 4.51
CA ASP A 43 -0.32 18.05 3.60
C ASP A 43 0.96 17.27 3.28
N THR A 44 1.19 16.15 3.97
CA THR A 44 2.34 15.28 3.70
C THR A 44 1.97 13.79 3.71
N PRO A 45 2.71 12.94 2.99
CA PRO A 45 2.53 11.50 3.04
C PRO A 45 2.73 10.91 4.44
N ASP A 46 3.70 11.42 5.21
CA ASP A 46 3.95 10.95 6.58
C ASP A 46 2.75 11.25 7.50
N GLU A 47 2.13 12.43 7.39
CA GLU A 47 0.91 12.75 8.13
C GLU A 47 -0.27 11.85 7.71
N LEU A 48 -0.43 11.53 6.42
CA LEU A 48 -1.45 10.55 6.00
C LEU A 48 -1.22 9.17 6.62
N LEU A 49 0.03 8.74 6.78
CA LEU A 49 0.34 7.45 7.39
C LEU A 49 -0.08 7.36 8.85
N ASP A 50 -0.20 8.47 9.59
CA ASP A 50 -0.76 8.47 10.96
C ASP A 50 -2.19 7.92 11.01
N ALA A 51 -2.94 8.00 9.90
CA ALA A 51 -4.28 7.42 9.83
C ALA A 51 -4.24 5.87 9.84
N ILE A 52 -3.19 5.24 9.33
CA ILE A 52 -3.10 3.77 9.21
C ILE A 52 -2.13 3.16 10.23
N ILE A 53 -1.08 3.91 10.57
CA ILE A 53 -0.06 3.56 11.55
C ILE A 53 -0.17 4.61 12.67
N PRO A 54 -0.82 4.30 13.80
CA PRO A 54 -0.93 5.24 14.91
C PRO A 54 0.44 5.76 15.34
N GLU A 55 0.53 7.07 15.59
CA GLU A 55 1.72 7.77 16.11
C GLU A 55 2.97 7.71 15.20
N TYR A 56 2.78 7.47 13.91
CA TYR A 56 3.86 7.36 12.94
C TYR A 56 4.71 8.63 12.82
N THR A 57 4.11 9.83 12.78
CA THR A 57 4.85 11.09 12.78
C THR A 57 5.60 11.34 14.10
N GLY A 58 5.12 10.75 15.19
CA GLY A 58 5.76 10.78 16.50
C GLY A 58 7.04 9.93 16.60
N LEU A 59 7.24 8.99 15.66
CA LEU A 59 8.49 8.22 15.58
C LEU A 59 9.64 9.13 15.17
N THR A 60 10.69 9.16 15.98
CA THR A 60 11.82 10.10 15.79
C THR A 60 12.98 9.49 15.01
N SER A 61 13.12 8.16 15.00
CA SER A 61 14.18 7.48 14.26
C SER A 61 13.73 7.08 12.84
N PRO A 62 14.54 7.32 11.79
CA PRO A 62 14.31 6.76 10.47
C PRO A 62 14.14 5.24 10.47
N ARG A 63 14.86 4.54 11.36
CA ARG A 63 14.78 3.08 11.52
C ARG A 63 13.43 2.65 12.09
N GLU A 64 12.88 3.38 13.05
CA GLU A 64 11.57 3.09 13.64
C GLU A 64 10.45 3.31 12.62
N ARG A 65 10.52 4.40 11.86
CA ARG A 65 9.59 4.68 10.75
C ARG A 65 9.63 3.59 9.69
N ALA A 66 10.83 3.20 9.25
CA ALA A 66 10.99 2.10 8.30
C ALA A 66 10.41 0.78 8.84
N ALA A 67 10.69 0.45 10.11
CA ALA A 67 10.14 -0.74 10.75
C ALA A 67 8.60 -0.69 10.85
N ALA A 68 8.01 0.47 11.12
CA ALA A 68 6.56 0.64 11.16
C ALA A 68 5.92 0.43 9.79
N ARG A 69 6.51 0.99 8.72
CA ARG A 69 6.07 0.77 7.34
C ARG A 69 6.17 -0.70 6.93
N ILE A 70 7.28 -1.37 7.24
CA ILE A 70 7.47 -2.80 6.94
C ILE A 70 6.43 -3.66 7.69
N ARG A 71 6.17 -3.37 8.98
CA ARG A 71 5.13 -4.10 9.74
C ARG A 71 3.74 -3.93 9.12
N LEU A 72 3.40 -2.71 8.68
CA LEU A 72 2.14 -2.47 7.97
C LEU A 72 2.09 -3.28 6.66
N ALA A 73 3.14 -3.21 5.85
CA ALA A 73 3.22 -3.91 4.57
C ALA A 73 3.06 -5.43 4.73
N LEU A 74 3.73 -6.04 5.71
CA LEU A 74 3.60 -7.46 6.01
C LEU A 74 2.17 -7.85 6.42
N ARG A 75 1.53 -7.06 7.28
CA ARG A 75 0.14 -7.30 7.68
C ARG A 75 -0.80 -7.24 6.47
N LEU A 76 -0.64 -6.21 5.63
CA LEU A 76 -1.48 -6.02 4.44
C LEU A 76 -1.20 -7.07 3.37
N GLN A 77 0.04 -7.55 3.22
CA GLN A 77 0.38 -8.65 2.34
C GLN A 77 -0.43 -9.90 2.68
N VAL A 78 -0.46 -10.28 3.96
CA VAL A 78 -1.22 -11.46 4.42
C VAL A 78 -2.71 -11.29 4.15
N GLN A 79 -3.28 -10.13 4.48
CA GLN A 79 -4.70 -9.86 4.28
C GLN A 79 -5.10 -9.85 2.81
N LEU A 80 -4.32 -9.19 1.96
CA LEU A 80 -4.60 -9.08 0.53
C LEU A 80 -4.42 -10.42 -0.17
N GLN A 81 -3.36 -11.17 0.15
CA GLN A 81 -3.17 -12.49 -0.42
C GLN A 81 -4.33 -13.42 -0.03
N ALA A 82 -4.73 -13.43 1.25
CA ALA A 82 -5.86 -14.25 1.69
C ALA A 82 -7.17 -13.91 0.96
N LEU A 83 -7.40 -12.63 0.64
CA LEU A 83 -8.55 -12.22 -0.18
C LEU A 83 -8.45 -12.76 -1.61
N LEU A 84 -7.29 -12.62 -2.25
CA LEU A 84 -7.06 -13.11 -3.62
C LEU A 84 -7.17 -14.63 -3.72
N ASP A 85 -6.72 -15.36 -2.71
CA ASP A 85 -6.79 -16.82 -2.66
C ASP A 85 -8.24 -17.34 -2.52
N THR A 86 -9.21 -16.47 -2.21
CA THR A 86 -10.63 -16.86 -2.22
C THR A 86 -11.24 -16.88 -3.61
N ALA A 87 -10.53 -16.36 -4.61
CA ALA A 87 -11.01 -16.25 -5.97
C ALA A 87 -11.09 -17.63 -6.67
N PRO A 88 -12.07 -17.85 -7.56
CA PRO A 88 -12.25 -19.13 -8.26
C PRO A 88 -11.03 -19.52 -9.11
N GLU A 89 -10.20 -18.56 -9.50
CA GLU A 89 -8.94 -18.73 -10.23
C GLU A 89 -7.94 -19.60 -9.46
N LEU A 90 -8.02 -19.70 -8.13
CA LEU A 90 -7.15 -20.58 -7.35
C LEU A 90 -7.30 -22.05 -7.78
N ALA A 91 -8.47 -22.47 -8.25
CA ALA A 91 -8.70 -23.83 -8.75
C ALA A 91 -7.96 -24.12 -10.06
N GLN A 92 -7.49 -23.09 -10.76
CA GLN A 92 -6.73 -23.19 -12.01
C GLN A 92 -5.21 -23.24 -11.76
N CYS A 93 -4.75 -22.99 -10.53
CA CYS A 93 -3.34 -23.04 -10.16
C CYS A 93 -2.83 -24.49 -10.08
N THR A 94 -1.56 -24.69 -10.44
CA THR A 94 -0.86 -25.97 -10.20
C THR A 94 -0.67 -26.23 -8.70
N ASP A 95 -0.29 -27.44 -8.32
CA ASP A 95 -0.01 -27.79 -6.93
C ASP A 95 1.12 -26.94 -6.35
N GLU A 96 2.15 -26.66 -7.13
CA GLU A 96 3.29 -25.82 -6.75
C GLU A 96 2.88 -24.36 -6.56
N GLN A 97 2.06 -23.83 -7.48
CA GLN A 97 1.54 -22.46 -7.37
C GLN A 97 0.64 -22.33 -6.13
N ARG A 98 -0.26 -23.30 -5.90
CA ARG A 98 -1.09 -23.33 -4.68
C ARG A 98 -0.26 -23.46 -3.41
N ALA A 99 0.81 -24.25 -3.43
CA ALA A 99 1.72 -24.34 -2.29
C ALA A 99 2.37 -22.99 -1.97
N VAL A 100 2.77 -22.21 -2.98
CA VAL A 100 3.30 -20.85 -2.78
C VAL A 100 2.23 -19.90 -2.26
N LEU A 101 1.02 -19.90 -2.84
CA LEU A 101 -0.09 -19.03 -2.43
C LEU A 101 -0.53 -19.29 -0.99
N LEU A 102 -0.65 -20.56 -0.61
CA LEU A 102 -1.16 -20.99 0.70
C LEU A 102 -0.06 -21.16 1.77
N SER A 103 1.21 -20.92 1.42
CA SER A 103 2.32 -21.01 2.38
C SER A 103 2.30 -19.90 3.42
N SER A 104 2.92 -20.17 4.58
CA SER A 104 3.16 -19.16 5.60
C SER A 104 3.90 -17.96 5.02
N ARG A 105 3.50 -16.75 5.44
CA ARG A 105 4.13 -15.48 5.09
C ARG A 105 5.16 -15.01 6.12
N GLU A 106 5.52 -15.85 7.09
CA GLU A 106 6.66 -15.60 7.99
C GLU A 106 7.97 -15.44 7.21
N ASN A 107 8.10 -16.15 6.07
CA ASN A 107 9.18 -15.97 5.13
C ASN A 107 8.63 -15.40 3.81
N PRO A 108 9.34 -14.46 3.17
CA PRO A 108 8.97 -13.96 1.85
C PRO A 108 8.96 -15.09 0.81
N PRO A 109 7.96 -15.13 -0.10
CA PRO A 109 7.91 -16.13 -1.17
C PRO A 109 9.19 -16.12 -2.01
N THR A 110 9.79 -17.29 -2.22
CA THR A 110 10.99 -17.43 -3.05
C THR A 110 10.62 -18.14 -4.34
N VAL A 111 10.31 -17.35 -5.38
CA VAL A 111 10.01 -17.82 -6.73
C VAL A 111 10.84 -17.04 -7.73
N GLN A 112 11.20 -17.66 -8.86
CA GLN A 112 11.93 -16.97 -9.94
C GLN A 112 10.98 -16.35 -10.95
N VAL A 113 9.93 -17.08 -11.31
CA VAL A 113 8.87 -16.66 -12.23
C VAL A 113 7.53 -16.91 -11.56
N TRP A 114 6.60 -15.98 -11.72
CA TRP A 114 5.21 -16.13 -11.31
C TRP A 114 4.29 -15.91 -12.50
N ASP A 115 3.57 -16.97 -12.87
CA ASP A 115 2.66 -17.04 -14.01
C ASP A 115 1.29 -17.62 -13.63
N ALA A 116 1.00 -17.68 -12.33
CA ALA A 116 -0.26 -18.21 -11.84
C ALA A 116 -1.44 -17.26 -12.16
N PRO A 117 -2.66 -17.79 -12.35
CA PRO A 117 -3.86 -16.98 -12.51
C PRO A 117 -4.19 -16.07 -11.32
N VAL A 118 -3.74 -16.45 -10.12
CA VAL A 118 -3.90 -15.64 -8.90
C VAL A 118 -2.65 -14.78 -8.70
N PRO A 119 -2.78 -13.44 -8.57
CA PRO A 119 -1.64 -12.57 -8.31
C PRO A 119 -0.92 -12.90 -6.99
N LEU A 120 0.40 -12.78 -7.00
CA LEU A 120 1.24 -12.93 -5.81
C LEU A 120 1.53 -11.56 -5.21
N VAL A 121 1.21 -11.39 -3.92
CA VAL A 121 1.47 -10.15 -3.18
C VAL A 121 2.85 -10.22 -2.53
N LEU A 122 3.70 -9.25 -2.81
CA LEU A 122 5.11 -9.20 -2.40
C LEU A 122 5.46 -7.87 -1.72
N VAL A 123 6.33 -7.93 -0.72
CA VAL A 123 6.89 -6.73 -0.08
C VAL A 123 8.28 -6.43 -0.66
N SER A 124 8.44 -5.25 -1.27
CA SER A 124 9.63 -4.88 -2.06
C SER A 124 10.95 -5.08 -1.30
N THR A 125 11.00 -4.71 -0.02
CA THR A 125 12.24 -4.68 0.79
C THR A 125 12.90 -6.04 1.04
N PHE A 126 12.23 -7.16 0.72
CA PHE A 126 12.85 -8.49 0.79
C PHE A 126 13.64 -8.85 -0.47
N TYR A 127 13.36 -8.17 -1.58
CA TYR A 127 13.91 -8.45 -2.90
C TYR A 127 14.91 -7.37 -3.30
N ARG A 128 15.87 -7.74 -4.15
CA ARG A 128 16.84 -6.79 -4.70
C ARG A 128 16.14 -5.64 -5.44
N PRO A 129 16.71 -4.41 -5.43
CA PRO A 129 18.06 -4.09 -4.93
C PRO A 129 18.19 -3.90 -3.40
N GLU A 130 17.12 -3.60 -2.68
CA GLU A 130 17.17 -3.32 -1.22
C GLU A 130 17.38 -4.60 -0.40
N GLY A 131 16.72 -5.67 -0.82
CA GLY A 131 16.71 -6.96 -0.15
C GLY A 131 17.73 -7.96 -0.69
N ARG A 132 17.62 -9.21 -0.24
CA ARG A 132 18.57 -10.28 -0.57
C ARG A 132 18.06 -11.24 -1.62
N LEU A 133 16.73 -11.36 -1.77
CA LEU A 133 16.10 -12.29 -2.69
C LEU A 133 16.14 -11.76 -4.13
N PRO A 134 16.27 -12.65 -5.13
CA PRO A 134 16.07 -12.25 -6.52
C PRO A 134 14.61 -11.82 -6.71
N ARG A 135 14.41 -10.69 -7.41
CA ARG A 135 13.05 -10.22 -7.73
C ARG A 135 12.41 -11.20 -8.73
N PRO A 136 11.23 -11.77 -8.44
CA PRO A 136 10.55 -12.62 -9.40
C PRO A 136 10.12 -11.83 -10.63
N THR A 137 10.03 -12.51 -11.76
CA THR A 137 9.47 -11.99 -13.01
C THR A 137 8.09 -12.59 -13.26
N GLY A 138 7.30 -11.94 -14.12
CA GLY A 138 5.95 -12.38 -14.45
C GLY A 138 5.22 -11.30 -15.25
N PRO A 139 3.99 -11.58 -15.71
CA PRO A 139 3.09 -10.54 -16.21
C PRO A 139 2.87 -9.44 -15.17
N THR A 140 2.63 -8.21 -15.62
CA THR A 140 2.52 -7.02 -14.73
C THR A 140 1.42 -7.20 -13.68
N GLU A 141 0.31 -7.81 -14.06
CA GLU A 141 -0.86 -8.09 -13.23
C GLU A 141 -0.67 -9.30 -12.29
N ALA A 142 0.33 -10.14 -12.55
CA ALA A 142 0.58 -11.35 -11.76
C ALA A 142 1.33 -11.04 -10.45
N LEU A 143 1.95 -9.86 -10.33
CA LEU A 143 2.75 -9.46 -9.18
C LEU A 143 2.25 -8.15 -8.59
N ILE A 144 1.70 -8.20 -7.38
CA ILE A 144 1.28 -7.01 -6.63
C ILE A 144 2.38 -6.66 -5.64
N TRP A 145 2.98 -5.49 -5.80
CA TRP A 145 4.05 -5.01 -4.95
C TRP A 145 3.54 -4.04 -3.89
N ILE A 146 3.87 -4.29 -2.62
CA ILE A 146 3.73 -3.34 -1.52
C ILE A 146 5.13 -2.81 -1.20
N ASP A 147 5.31 -1.49 -1.26
CA ASP A 147 6.62 -0.86 -1.14
C ASP A 147 6.76 0.00 0.12
N PRO A 148 7.32 -0.53 1.23
CA PRO A 148 7.51 0.23 2.45
C PRO A 148 8.80 1.11 2.45
N GLY A 149 9.44 1.33 1.29
CA GLY A 149 10.68 2.11 1.19
C GLY A 149 10.61 3.48 1.85
N ASP A 150 9.57 4.25 1.51
CA ASP A 150 9.24 5.54 2.12
C ASP A 150 7.71 5.72 2.25
N ALA A 151 7.27 6.85 2.81
CA ALA A 151 5.85 7.10 3.06
C ALA A 151 5.03 7.21 1.77
N TRP A 152 5.56 7.86 0.74
CA TRP A 152 4.87 8.05 -0.53
C TRP A 152 4.79 6.75 -1.32
N SER A 153 5.93 6.04 -1.45
CA SER A 153 6.01 4.74 -2.13
C SER A 153 5.06 3.72 -1.50
N LEU A 154 4.91 3.76 -0.17
CA LEU A 154 3.95 2.91 0.52
C LEU A 154 2.50 3.27 0.18
N LEU A 155 2.12 4.54 0.31
CA LEU A 155 0.76 4.97 0.01
C LEU A 155 0.38 4.68 -1.45
N LEU A 156 1.29 4.94 -2.39
CA LEU A 156 1.08 4.70 -3.81
C LEU A 156 0.93 3.20 -4.12
N SER A 157 1.81 2.36 -3.56
CA SER A 157 1.71 0.91 -3.75
C SER A 157 0.43 0.32 -3.14
N LEU A 158 0.00 0.83 -1.98
CA LEU A 158 -1.30 0.47 -1.39
C LEU A 158 -2.48 0.94 -2.24
N HIS A 159 -2.37 2.09 -2.88
CA HIS A 159 -3.38 2.57 -3.82
C HIS A 159 -3.50 1.67 -5.05
N ASN A 160 -2.37 1.34 -5.67
CA ASN A 160 -2.31 0.44 -6.84
C ASN A 160 -2.81 -0.97 -6.50
N ALA A 161 -2.60 -1.43 -5.26
CA ALA A 161 -3.12 -2.70 -4.76
C ALA A 161 -4.61 -2.66 -4.39
N GLY A 162 -5.29 -1.50 -4.52
CA GLY A 162 -6.69 -1.32 -4.17
C GLY A 162 -6.99 -1.31 -2.67
N VAL A 163 -5.97 -1.20 -1.81
CA VAL A 163 -6.13 -1.19 -0.34
C VAL A 163 -6.62 0.17 0.16
N VAL A 164 -6.19 1.25 -0.51
CA VAL A 164 -6.63 2.62 -0.23
C VAL A 164 -6.96 3.34 -1.54
N ALA A 165 -7.78 4.40 -1.48
CA ALA A 165 -7.88 5.36 -2.57
C ALA A 165 -7.07 6.60 -2.18
N LEU A 166 -6.07 6.97 -2.98
CA LEU A 166 -5.22 8.13 -2.74
C LEU A 166 -5.50 9.18 -3.81
N ASN A 167 -5.86 10.39 -3.39
CA ASN A 167 -6.10 11.53 -4.27
C ASN A 167 -5.14 12.67 -3.91
N THR A 168 -4.75 13.44 -4.93
CA THR A 168 -3.92 14.65 -4.75
C THR A 168 -4.62 15.85 -5.38
N THR A 169 -4.35 17.04 -4.85
CA THR A 169 -4.81 18.28 -5.47
C THR A 169 -4.06 18.51 -6.80
N GLU A 170 -4.80 18.94 -7.82
CA GLU A 170 -4.26 19.17 -9.17
C GLU A 170 -3.04 20.11 -9.14
N GLY A 171 -1.96 19.73 -9.83
CA GLY A 171 -0.70 20.48 -9.87
C GLY A 171 0.33 20.10 -8.80
N VAL A 172 -0.05 19.31 -7.79
CA VAL A 172 0.92 18.60 -6.93
C VAL A 172 1.31 17.32 -7.65
N LEU A 173 2.25 17.44 -8.61
CA LEU A 173 2.95 16.28 -9.14
C LEU A 173 3.57 15.52 -7.95
N PRO A 174 3.60 14.17 -7.98
CA PRO A 174 4.29 13.40 -6.95
C PRO A 174 5.72 13.95 -6.78
N PRO A 175 6.31 13.93 -5.57
CA PRO A 175 7.73 14.23 -5.42
C PRO A 175 8.47 13.35 -6.42
N LEU A 176 9.14 13.99 -7.37
CA LEU A 176 9.78 13.36 -8.53
C LEU A 176 10.40 12.03 -8.12
N VAL A 177 9.83 10.92 -8.60
CA VAL A 177 10.57 9.65 -8.65
C VAL A 177 11.79 9.98 -9.51
N PRO A 178 13.03 9.88 -9.00
CA PRO A 178 14.19 10.05 -9.86
C PRO A 178 14.07 9.00 -10.96
N GLU A 179 13.95 9.46 -12.20
CA GLU A 179 13.93 8.56 -13.36
C GLU A 179 15.17 7.68 -13.28
N GLY A 180 14.95 6.39 -12.99
CA GLY A 180 16.00 5.38 -13.05
C GLY A 180 16.53 5.34 -14.47
N GLY A 181 17.75 5.83 -14.66
CA GLY A 181 18.47 5.70 -15.92
C GLY A 181 18.60 4.23 -16.30
N ASN A 182 18.29 3.96 -17.57
CA ASN A 182 18.50 2.68 -18.26
C ASN A 182 19.90 2.09 -18.06
#